data_AF-A0A2E5UL73-F1
#
_entry.id   AF-A0A2E5UL73-F1
#
_cell.length_a   1.000
_cell.length_b   1.000
_cell.length_c   1.000
_cell.angle_alpha   90.00
_cell.angle_beta   90.00
_cell.angle_gamma   90.00
#
_symmetry.space_group_name_H-M   'P 1'
#
loop_
_entity.id
_entity.type
_entity.pdbx_description
1 polymer ?
#
loop_
_entity_poly.entity_id
_entity_poly.type
_entity_poly.pdbx_seq_one_letter_code
_entity_poly.pdbx_strand_id
1 'polypeptide(L)'
;MMGRMKEILAYAVVIMIAIFLRDNFIGEMWAGSGSALFANAMLGMVVFGLVAAVFFDFLMGYTGMAALQTAMTIAFVRIMAYDVYGFLNGDRDLMGSIVHAGFSLVVAYAAGTAYEKVAG
;
A
#
# COMPACT_ATOMS: atom_id res chain seq x y z
N MET A 1 -19.85 5.30 -1.17
CA MET A 1 -18.77 5.47 -2.17
C MET A 1 -18.86 6.81 -2.88
N MET A 2 -19.94 7.18 -3.60
CA MET A 2 -20.00 8.47 -4.35
C MET A 2 -19.73 9.73 -3.50
N GLY A 3 -20.09 9.73 -2.21
CA GLY A 3 -19.83 10.85 -1.30
C GLY A 3 -18.40 10.99 -0.79
N ARG A 4 -17.51 10.01 -1.05
CA ARG A 4 -16.10 9.98 -0.55
C ARG A 4 -15.06 9.89 -1.67
N MET A 5 -15.43 10.34 -2.87
CA MET A 5 -14.59 10.19 -4.07
C MET A 5 -13.24 10.92 -3.90
N LYS A 6 -13.22 12.09 -3.26
CA LYS A 6 -12.01 12.91 -3.12
C LYS A 6 -11.00 12.22 -2.20
N GLU A 7 -11.50 11.62 -1.13
CA GLU A 7 -10.75 10.91 -0.11
C GLU A 7 -10.16 9.61 -0.69
N ILE A 8 -10.97 8.86 -1.45
CA ILE A 8 -10.51 7.67 -2.19
C ILE A 8 -9.37 8.04 -3.15
N LEU A 9 -9.53 9.13 -3.91
CA LEU A 9 -8.48 9.60 -4.82
C LEU A 9 -7.22 10.05 -4.08
N ALA A 10 -7.36 10.73 -2.94
CA ALA A 10 -6.22 11.13 -2.12
C ALA A 10 -5.41 9.92 -1.63
N TYR A 11 -6.08 8.87 -1.15
CA TYR A 11 -5.43 7.62 -0.79
C TYR A 11 -4.74 6.98 -2.01
N ALA A 12 -5.44 6.89 -3.14
CA ALA A 12 -4.92 6.30 -4.36
C ALA A 12 -3.62 6.99 -4.84
N VAL A 13 -3.59 8.32 -4.82
CA VAL A 13 -2.42 9.11 -5.21
C VAL A 13 -1.22 8.82 -4.31
N VAL A 14 -1.40 8.70 -3.00
CA VAL A 14 -0.30 8.33 -2.09
C VAL A 14 0.25 6.95 -2.41
N ILE A 15 -0.62 5.97 -2.67
CA ILE A 15 -0.20 4.63 -3.09
C ILE A 15 0.56 4.67 -4.42
N MET A 16 0.10 5.44 -5.41
CA MET A 16 0.78 5.59 -6.69
C MET A 16 2.17 6.22 -6.51
N ILE A 17 2.30 7.27 -5.69
CA ILE A 17 3.60 7.89 -5.38
C ILE A 17 4.53 6.87 -4.70
N ALA A 18 4.02 6.07 -3.76
CA ALA A 18 4.81 5.05 -3.09
C ALA A 18 5.33 3.99 -4.06
N ILE A 19 4.51 3.54 -5.01
CA ILE A 19 4.90 2.59 -6.06
C ILE A 19 5.95 3.22 -6.98
N PHE A 20 5.73 4.45 -7.43
CA PHE A 20 6.69 5.19 -8.24
C PHE A 20 8.04 5.31 -7.54
N LEU A 21 8.05 5.67 -6.24
CA LEU A 21 9.27 5.78 -5.46
C LEU A 21 9.98 4.44 -5.31
N ARG A 22 9.24 3.36 -5.03
CA ARG A 22 9.79 2.01 -4.96
C ARG A 22 10.47 1.62 -6.26
N ASP A 23 9.77 1.76 -7.38
CA ASP A 23 10.22 1.22 -8.66
C ASP A 23 11.39 2.02 -9.26
N ASN A 24 11.48 3.33 -8.98
CA ASN A 24 12.52 4.19 -9.55
C ASN A 24 13.74 4.41 -8.63
N PHE A 25 13.59 4.25 -7.32
CA PHE A 25 14.66 4.59 -6.36
C PHE A 25 15.08 3.43 -5.45
N ILE A 26 14.27 2.37 -5.35
CA ILE A 26 14.48 1.24 -4.43
C ILE A 26 14.64 -0.09 -5.21
N GLY A 27 14.51 -0.03 -6.54
CA GLY A 27 14.01 -1.09 -7.44
C GLY A 27 14.71 -2.45 -7.46
N GLU A 28 15.95 -2.61 -6.99
CA GLU A 28 16.66 -3.90 -7.13
C GLU A 28 16.55 -4.83 -5.92
N MET A 29 16.44 -4.31 -4.70
CA MET A 29 16.35 -5.18 -3.49
C MET A 29 14.93 -5.78 -3.28
N TRP A 30 13.93 -5.31 -4.04
CA TRP A 30 12.49 -5.50 -3.74
C TRP A 30 11.71 -6.08 -4.92
N ALA A 31 12.36 -6.29 -6.06
CA ALA A 31 11.74 -6.86 -7.24
C ALA A 31 11.41 -8.35 -6.96
N GLY A 32 10.12 -8.64 -6.81
CA GLY A 32 9.64 -10.02 -6.83
C GLY A 32 9.77 -10.61 -8.23
N SER A 33 9.93 -11.92 -8.34
CA SER A 33 10.10 -12.66 -9.61
C SER A 33 8.81 -12.81 -10.45
N GLY A 34 7.81 -11.97 -10.22
CA GLY A 34 6.50 -12.06 -10.88
C GLY A 34 6.51 -11.52 -12.31
N SER A 35 5.72 -12.15 -13.18
CA SER A 35 5.45 -11.61 -14.53
C SER A 35 4.57 -10.36 -14.45
N ALA A 36 4.93 -9.33 -15.22
CA ALA A 36 4.13 -8.12 -15.31
C ALA A 36 2.73 -8.42 -15.86
N LEU A 37 1.70 -8.13 -15.06
CA LEU A 37 0.29 -8.35 -15.43
C LEU A 37 -0.18 -7.34 -16.49
N PHE A 38 0.49 -6.19 -16.58
CA PHE A 38 0.26 -5.16 -17.57
C PHE A 38 1.55 -4.89 -18.35
N ALA A 39 1.44 -4.77 -19.68
CA ALA A 39 2.57 -4.38 -20.52
C ALA A 39 3.02 -2.93 -20.26
N ASN A 40 2.11 -2.06 -19.81
CA ASN A 40 2.40 -0.69 -19.44
C ASN A 40 2.46 -0.56 -17.90
N ALA A 41 3.66 -0.32 -17.37
CA ALA A 41 3.89 -0.19 -15.93
C ALA A 41 3.11 0.97 -15.29
N MET A 42 2.98 2.10 -15.99
CA MET A 42 2.22 3.25 -15.51
C MET A 42 0.72 2.93 -15.39
N LEU A 43 0.17 2.20 -16.37
CA LEU A 43 -1.20 1.73 -16.30
C LEU A 43 -1.41 0.77 -15.13
N GLY A 44 -0.47 -0.17 -14.91
CA GLY A 44 -0.51 -1.09 -13.78
C GLY A 44 -0.52 -0.37 -12.43
N MET A 45 0.33 0.66 -12.27
CA MET A 45 0.37 1.50 -11.08
C MET A 45 -0.96 2.23 -10.83
N VAL A 46 -1.55 2.82 -11.87
CA VAL A 46 -2.84 3.53 -11.77
C VAL A 46 -3.95 2.56 -11.36
N VAL A 47 -4.05 1.42 -12.04
CA VAL A 47 -5.07 0.40 -11.73
C VAL A 47 -4.90 -0.10 -10.30
N PHE A 48 -3.68 -0.45 -9.90
CA PHE A 48 -3.43 -0.93 -8.54
C PHE A 48 -3.76 0.12 -7.49
N GLY A 49 -3.36 1.39 -7.68
CA GLY A 49 -3.65 2.48 -6.74
C GLY A 49 -5.14 2.69 -6.54
N LEU A 50 -5.94 2.64 -7.61
CA LEU A 50 -7.40 2.76 -7.54
C LEU A 50 -8.05 1.56 -6.85
N VAL A 51 -7.65 0.33 -7.21
CA VAL A 51 -8.18 -0.88 -6.59
C VAL A 51 -7.87 -0.90 -5.09
N ALA A 52 -6.64 -0.56 -4.70
CA ALA A 52 -6.24 -0.46 -3.31
C ALA A 52 -7.08 0.58 -2.55
N ALA A 53 -7.33 1.74 -3.14
CA ALA A 53 -8.13 2.80 -2.52
C ALA A 53 -9.61 2.42 -2.36
N VAL A 54 -10.22 1.78 -3.36
CA VAL A 54 -11.59 1.28 -3.27
C VAL A 54 -11.71 0.18 -2.23
N PHE A 55 -10.74 -0.73 -2.19
CA PHE A 55 -10.69 -1.79 -1.18
C PHE A 55 -10.52 -1.22 0.24
N PHE A 56 -9.69 -0.19 0.40
CA PHE A 56 -9.53 0.54 1.65
C PHE A 56 -10.84 1.22 2.10
N ASP A 57 -11.54 1.92 1.21
CA ASP A 57 -12.84 2.55 1.51
C ASP A 57 -13.91 1.53 1.90
N PHE A 58 -13.93 0.39 1.20
CA PHE A 58 -14.78 -0.73 1.54
C PHE A 58 -14.46 -1.27 2.94
N LEU A 59 -13.18 -1.49 3.27
CA LEU A 59 -12.76 -1.99 4.58
C LEU A 59 -13.09 -1.03 5.72
N MET A 60 -12.92 0.28 5.53
CA MET A 60 -13.37 1.27 6.52
C MET A 60 -14.88 1.18 6.73
N GLY A 61 -15.66 1.13 5.65
CA GLY A 61 -17.12 1.02 5.74
C GLY A 61 -17.57 -0.29 6.41
N TYR A 62 -16.83 -1.39 6.21
CA TYR A 62 -17.13 -2.68 6.78
C TYR A 62 -16.74 -2.80 8.25
N THR A 63 -15.61 -2.23 8.64
CA THR A 63 -15.06 -2.37 10.00
C THR A 63 -15.48 -1.25 10.95
N GLY A 64 -15.89 -0.10 10.42
CA GLY A 64 -16.18 1.10 11.21
C GLY A 64 -14.94 1.76 11.82
N MET A 65 -13.73 1.31 11.46
CA MET A 65 -12.48 1.90 11.93
C MET A 65 -12.20 3.25 11.28
N ALA A 66 -11.42 4.09 11.97
CA ALA A 66 -10.90 5.32 11.38
C ALA A 66 -9.96 5.02 10.19
N ALA A 67 -9.74 6.01 9.32
CA ALA A 67 -8.95 5.82 8.10
C ALA A 67 -7.51 5.47 8.41
N LEU A 68 -6.88 6.18 9.34
CA LEU A 68 -5.51 5.88 9.76
C LEU A 68 -5.40 4.48 10.36
N GLN A 69 -6.32 4.12 11.25
CA GLN A 69 -6.36 2.80 11.87
C GLN A 69 -6.48 1.70 10.81
N THR A 70 -7.40 1.87 9.86
CA THR A 70 -7.61 0.91 8.76
C THR A 70 -6.36 0.74 7.91
N ALA A 71 -5.70 1.84 7.53
CA ALA A 71 -4.50 1.80 6.70
C ALA A 71 -3.36 1.08 7.43
N MET A 72 -3.17 1.38 8.73
CA MET A 72 -2.15 0.74 9.56
C MET A 72 -2.44 -0.75 9.78
N THR A 73 -3.72 -1.14 9.97
CA THR A 73 -4.10 -2.55 10.07
C THR A 73 -3.81 -3.32 8.79
N ILE A 74 -4.14 -2.76 7.62
CA ILE A 74 -3.82 -3.38 6.32
C ILE A 74 -2.30 -3.56 6.18
N ALA A 75 -1.52 -2.53 6.49
CA ALA A 75 -0.06 -2.62 6.44
C ALA A 75 0.48 -3.66 7.42
N PHE A 76 -0.02 -3.69 8.65
CA PHE A 76 0.39 -4.69 9.64
C PHE A 76 0.12 -6.12 9.16
N VAL A 77 -1.08 -6.40 8.64
CA VAL A 77 -1.42 -7.71 8.09
C VAL A 77 -0.52 -8.08 6.93
N ARG A 78 -0.26 -7.14 6.02
CA ARG A 78 0.67 -7.35 4.89
C ARG A 78 2.08 -7.67 5.37
N ILE A 79 2.60 -6.93 6.35
CA ILE A 79 3.94 -7.14 6.92
C ILE A 79 4.03 -8.54 7.54
N MET A 80 3.04 -8.93 8.33
CA MET A 80 3.00 -10.27 8.92
C MET A 80 2.96 -11.37 7.85
N ALA A 81 2.10 -11.20 6.83
CA ALA A 81 1.91 -12.19 5.79
C ALA A 81 3.06 -12.29 4.79
N TYR A 82 3.78 -11.20 4.54
CA TYR A 82 4.78 -11.14 3.46
C TYR A 82 6.22 -10.96 3.95
N ASP A 83 6.44 -10.12 4.96
CA ASP A 83 7.79 -9.85 5.47
C ASP A 83 8.16 -10.84 6.57
N VAL A 84 7.32 -11.01 7.58
CA VAL A 84 7.60 -11.94 8.71
C VAL A 84 7.55 -13.38 8.21
N TYR A 85 6.48 -13.77 7.51
CA TYR A 85 6.39 -15.11 6.96
C TYR A 85 7.51 -15.41 5.94
N GLY A 86 7.83 -14.47 5.05
CA GLY A 86 8.90 -14.63 4.08
C GLY A 86 10.28 -14.79 4.73
N PHE A 87 10.57 -14.02 5.78
CA PHE A 87 11.81 -14.18 6.55
C PHE A 87 11.89 -15.54 7.27
N LEU A 88 10.82 -15.94 7.95
CA LEU A 88 10.80 -17.19 8.72
C LEU A 88 10.98 -18.43 7.83
N ASN A 89 10.58 -18.37 6.57
CA ASN A 89 10.75 -19.45 5.60
C ASN A 89 12.03 -19.35 4.75
N GLY A 90 12.87 -18.33 4.99
CA GLY A 90 14.12 -18.15 4.26
C GLY A 90 13.97 -17.57 2.84
N ASP A 91 12.78 -17.11 2.46
CA ASP A 91 12.53 -16.49 1.16
C ASP A 91 13.09 -15.05 1.07
N ARG A 92 13.36 -14.42 2.22
CA ARG A 92 13.81 -13.02 2.31
C ARG A 92 14.82 -12.82 3.43
N ASP A 93 15.76 -11.91 3.19
CA ASP A 93 16.71 -11.46 4.20
C ASP A 93 16.03 -10.59 5.28
N LEU A 94 16.57 -10.64 6.51
CA LEU A 94 16.04 -9.90 7.66
C LEU A 94 16.09 -8.39 7.43
N MET A 95 17.20 -7.85 6.94
CA MET A 95 17.34 -6.41 6.72
C MET A 95 16.42 -5.96 5.60
N GLY A 96 16.35 -6.71 4.50
CA GLY A 96 15.38 -6.44 3.42
C GLY A 96 13.93 -6.40 3.93
N SER A 97 13.57 -7.34 4.80
CA SER A 97 12.23 -7.43 5.40
C SER A 97 11.93 -6.27 6.36
N ILE A 98 12.90 -5.84 7.17
CA ILE A 98 12.76 -4.69 8.07
C ILE A 98 12.56 -3.39 7.29
N VAL A 99 13.36 -3.14 6.25
CA VAL A 99 13.21 -1.93 5.44
C VAL A 99 11.87 -1.96 4.69
N HIS A 100 11.44 -3.12 4.18
CA HIS A 100 10.12 -3.30 3.56
C HIS A 100 8.97 -3.02 4.52
N ALA A 101 9.06 -3.54 5.74
CA ALA A 101 8.07 -3.28 6.78
C ALA A 101 8.01 -1.80 7.15
N GLY A 102 9.17 -1.16 7.37
CA GLY A 102 9.25 0.26 7.70
C GLY A 102 8.64 1.16 6.62
N PHE A 103 9.00 0.94 5.36
CA PHE A 103 8.41 1.66 4.24
C PHE A 103 6.89 1.45 4.15
N SER A 104 6.43 0.22 4.32
CA SER A 104 5.00 -0.10 4.29
C SER A 104 4.21 0.63 5.38
N LEU A 105 4.77 0.77 6.58
CA LEU A 105 4.17 1.56 7.67
C LEU A 105 4.14 3.05 7.34
N VAL A 106 5.22 3.61 6.80
CA VAL A 106 5.26 5.03 6.40
C VAL A 106 4.23 5.33 5.33
N VAL A 107 4.11 4.47 4.32
CA VAL A 107 3.12 4.61 3.24
C VAL A 107 1.71 4.52 3.79
N ALA A 108 1.42 3.57 4.67
CA ALA A 108 0.10 3.43 5.28
C ALA A 108 -0.28 4.63 6.15
N TYR A 109 0.66 5.12 6.96
CA TYR A 109 0.46 6.33 7.73
C TYR A 109 0.16 7.53 6.82
N ALA A 110 0.93 7.72 5.76
CA ALA A 110 0.73 8.82 4.81
C ALA A 110 -0.61 8.70 4.08
N ALA A 111 -0.99 7.51 3.64
CA ALA A 111 -2.23 7.28 2.89
C ALA A 111 -3.48 7.46 3.76
N GLY A 112 -3.48 6.89 4.97
CA GLY A 112 -4.56 7.10 5.95
C GLY A 112 -4.69 8.57 6.36
N THR A 113 -3.57 9.25 6.61
CA THR A 113 -3.55 10.69 6.94
C THR A 113 -4.08 11.54 5.79
N ALA A 114 -3.67 11.25 4.54
CA ALA A 114 -4.15 11.98 3.38
C ALA A 114 -5.65 11.81 3.18
N TYR A 115 -6.17 10.61 3.42
CA TYR A 115 -7.61 10.35 3.39
C TYR A 115 -8.35 11.20 4.44
N GLU A 116 -7.92 11.16 5.71
CA GLU A 116 -8.56 11.91 6.79
C GLU A 116 -8.51 13.42 6.57
N LYS A 117 -7.39 13.95 6.08
CA LYS A 117 -7.23 15.38 5.78
C LYS A 117 -8.16 15.89 4.68
N VAL A 118 -8.55 15.05 3.74
CA VAL A 118 -9.49 15.42 2.66
C VAL A 118 -10.95 15.18 3.09
N ALA A 119 -11.17 14.33 4.09
CA ALA A 119 -12.48 14.05 4.66
C ALA A 119 -13.00 15.15 5.61
N GLY A 120 -12.09 15.87 6.27
CA GLY A 120 -12.38 17.01 7.15
C GLY A 120 -12.44 18.33 6.41
#